data_AF-A0A8W8NRR9-F1
#
_entry.id   AF-A0A8W8NRR9-F1
#
_cell.length_a   1.000
_cell.length_b   1.000
_cell.length_c   1.000
_cell.angle_alpha   90.00
_cell.angle_beta   90.00
_cell.angle_gamma   90.00
#
_symmetry.space_group_name_H-M   'P 1'
#
loop_
_entity.id
_entity.type
_entity.pdbx_description
1 polymer ?
#
loop_
_entity_poly.entity_id
_entity_poly.type
_entity_poly.pdbx_seq_one_letter_code
_entity_poly.pdbx_strand_id
1 'polypeptide(L)'
;KKISVLKRCKVDRETDNFRFIDALSDMEGTYTNKFDSEYTFIHDSMFEIVACHFGRQFPELMIQYMSSDYFANYIKVDGNESENRISENEESTERKASGLCIIISESHYQMLAERLFRDVENGEMLVFENKTLKHPSVLQTFIDVMARKSYRELYSIFLSELKEDKGVCHYVFQPQMTNSQQSFERFRIWMHLLHEGKRVRAIYWVIYCGHNQILQYIIDQILTENGNVNDLFKNSYKKD
;
A
#
# COMPACT_ATOMS: atom_id res chain seq x y z
N LYS A 1 17.46 -2.84 11.17
CA LYS A 1 16.22 -3.10 10.38
C LYS A 1 16.17 -4.55 9.91
N LYS A 2 17.08 -5.04 9.04
CA LYS A 2 17.13 -6.46 8.59
C LYS A 2 17.34 -7.50 9.72
N ILE A 3 18.01 -7.12 10.81
CA ILE A 3 18.36 -8.03 11.94
C ILE A 3 17.13 -8.58 12.68
N SER A 4 16.01 -7.84 12.79
CA SER A 4 14.83 -8.31 13.53
C SER A 4 14.09 -9.43 12.79
N VAL A 5 14.01 -9.35 11.45
CA VAL A 5 13.43 -10.39 10.60
C VAL A 5 14.28 -11.66 10.68
N LEU A 6 15.59 -11.52 10.49
CA LEU A 6 16.54 -12.63 10.59
C LEU A 6 16.45 -13.34 11.95
N LYS A 7 16.39 -12.59 13.05
CA LYS A 7 16.21 -13.17 14.39
C LYS A 7 14.92 -13.99 14.52
N ARG A 8 13.81 -13.55 13.93
CA ARG A 8 12.54 -14.32 13.92
C ARG A 8 12.61 -15.55 13.02
N CYS A 9 13.44 -15.52 11.99
CA CYS A 9 13.82 -16.68 11.19
C CYS A 9 14.87 -17.58 11.88
N LYS A 10 15.19 -17.35 13.16
CA LYS A 10 16.23 -18.07 13.91
C LYS A 10 17.64 -17.94 13.32
N VAL A 11 17.89 -16.85 12.59
CA VAL A 11 19.22 -16.44 12.14
C VAL A 11 19.76 -15.45 13.18
N ASP A 12 20.73 -15.91 13.97
CA ASP A 12 21.47 -15.08 14.92
C ASP A 12 22.77 -14.54 14.29
N ARG A 13 23.57 -13.80 15.07
CA ARG A 13 24.85 -13.24 14.58
C ARG A 13 25.95 -14.29 14.43
N GLU A 14 25.78 -15.45 15.06
CA GLU A 14 26.72 -16.56 15.07
C GLU A 14 26.34 -17.61 14.01
N THR A 15 25.16 -17.46 13.40
CA THR A 15 24.66 -18.30 12.33
C THR A 15 25.55 -18.07 11.15
N ASP A 16 26.29 -19.12 10.82
CA ASP A 16 27.25 -19.10 9.74
C ASP A 16 26.54 -18.69 8.43
N ASN A 17 26.97 -17.56 7.86
CA ASN A 17 26.45 -17.03 6.59
C ASN A 17 26.53 -18.08 5.47
N PHE A 18 27.51 -19.00 5.54
CA PHE A 18 27.62 -20.11 4.60
C PHE A 18 26.35 -20.98 4.61
N ARG A 19 25.72 -21.24 5.76
CA ARG A 19 24.53 -22.11 5.81
C ARG A 19 23.31 -21.53 5.09
N PHE A 20 23.15 -20.20 5.08
CA PHE A 20 22.04 -19.56 4.38
C PHE A 20 22.29 -19.49 2.87
N ILE A 21 23.52 -19.15 2.48
CA ILE A 21 23.91 -19.09 1.08
C ILE A 21 23.93 -20.50 0.47
N ASP A 22 24.42 -21.50 1.20
CA ASP A 22 24.42 -22.91 0.76
C ASP A 22 22.98 -23.40 0.58
N ALA A 23 22.09 -23.16 1.56
CA ALA A 23 20.68 -23.53 1.42
C ALA A 23 19.98 -22.85 0.22
N LEU A 24 20.28 -21.57 -0.03
CA LEU A 24 19.76 -20.86 -1.21
C LEU A 24 20.37 -21.35 -2.52
N SER A 25 21.63 -21.78 -2.50
CA SER A 25 22.32 -22.36 -3.66
C SER A 25 21.80 -23.76 -3.97
N ASP A 26 21.50 -24.57 -2.95
CA ASP A 26 20.89 -25.89 -3.10
C ASP A 26 19.47 -25.82 -3.69
N MET A 27 18.79 -24.68 -3.50
CA MET A 27 17.46 -24.41 -4.08
C MET A 27 17.54 -23.77 -5.48
N GLU A 28 18.73 -23.45 -5.98
CA GLU A 28 18.94 -22.77 -7.26
C GLU A 28 18.42 -23.62 -8.43
N GLY A 29 17.74 -22.99 -9.38
CA GLY A 29 17.15 -23.65 -10.55
C GLY A 29 15.85 -24.42 -10.28
N THR A 30 15.45 -24.58 -9.01
CA THR A 30 14.18 -25.20 -8.61
C THR A 30 13.22 -24.21 -7.96
N TYR A 31 13.68 -23.49 -6.93
CA TYR A 31 12.85 -22.52 -6.20
C TYR A 31 13.40 -21.11 -6.28
N THR A 32 14.72 -20.97 -6.40
CA THR A 32 15.41 -19.68 -6.48
C THR A 32 16.24 -19.57 -7.74
N ASN A 33 16.39 -18.35 -8.24
CA ASN A 33 17.43 -17.99 -9.21
C ASN A 33 18.47 -17.12 -8.52
N LYS A 34 19.73 -17.29 -8.89
CA LYS A 34 20.81 -16.42 -8.45
C LYS A 34 21.22 -15.49 -9.58
N PHE A 35 21.19 -14.20 -9.32
CA PHE A 35 21.73 -13.17 -10.21
C PHE A 35 22.75 -12.36 -9.43
N ASP A 36 24.02 -12.45 -9.84
CA ASP A 36 25.17 -11.89 -9.12
C ASP A 36 25.22 -12.31 -7.64
N SER A 37 24.92 -11.38 -6.73
CA SER A 37 24.89 -11.58 -5.28
C SER A 37 23.47 -11.67 -4.70
N GLU A 38 22.43 -11.72 -5.54
CA GLU A 38 21.03 -11.71 -5.12
C GLU A 38 20.33 -13.02 -5.49
N TYR A 39 19.44 -13.46 -4.60
CA TYR A 39 18.55 -14.60 -4.84
C TYR A 39 17.12 -14.09 -4.98
N THR A 40 16.44 -14.56 -6.03
CA THR A 40 15.02 -14.29 -6.28
C THR A 40 14.26 -15.61 -6.34
N PHE A 41 12.96 -15.60 -6.03
CA PHE A 41 12.12 -16.77 -6.28
C PHE A 41 11.86 -16.92 -7.78
N ILE A 42 11.85 -18.15 -8.29
CA ILE A 42 11.55 -18.43 -9.70
C ILE A 42 10.07 -18.14 -10.02
N HIS A 43 9.19 -18.34 -9.04
CA HIS A 43 7.75 -18.14 -9.18
C HIS A 43 7.22 -17.22 -8.07
N ASP A 44 6.39 -16.24 -8.45
CA ASP A 44 5.72 -15.33 -7.51
C ASP A 44 4.87 -16.08 -6.47
N SER A 45 4.28 -17.21 -6.87
CA SER A 45 3.51 -18.06 -5.96
C SER A 45 4.34 -18.60 -4.79
N MET A 46 5.63 -18.89 -4.99
CA MET A 46 6.51 -19.32 -3.91
C MET A 46 6.76 -18.18 -2.92
N PHE A 47 6.98 -16.97 -3.43
CA PHE A 47 7.10 -15.77 -2.60
C PHE A 47 5.82 -15.56 -1.79
N GLU A 48 4.65 -15.60 -2.43
CA GLU A 48 3.36 -15.39 -1.79
C GLU A 48 3.06 -16.41 -0.69
N ILE A 49 3.34 -17.70 -0.94
CA ILE A 49 3.16 -18.78 0.04
C ILE A 49 4.07 -18.57 1.25
N VAL A 50 5.37 -18.31 1.02
CA VAL A 50 6.34 -18.11 2.09
C VAL A 50 6.00 -16.85 2.89
N ALA A 51 5.70 -15.75 2.21
CA ALA A 51 5.29 -14.50 2.83
C ALA A 51 4.01 -14.66 3.65
N CYS A 52 2.99 -15.38 3.13
CA CYS A 52 1.77 -15.64 3.87
C CYS A 52 2.02 -16.50 5.12
N HIS A 53 2.82 -17.58 5.01
CA HIS A 53 3.10 -18.47 6.13
C HIS A 53 3.90 -17.77 7.24
N PHE A 54 4.92 -17.01 6.86
CA PHE A 54 5.68 -16.18 7.80
C PHE A 54 4.82 -15.07 8.41
N GLY A 55 4.05 -14.39 7.57
CA GLY A 55 3.24 -13.24 7.96
C GLY A 55 2.11 -13.56 8.92
N ARG A 56 1.56 -14.77 8.89
CA ARG A 56 0.60 -15.24 9.88
C ARG A 56 1.19 -15.36 11.29
N GLN A 57 2.50 -15.61 11.40
CA GLN A 57 3.18 -15.71 12.69
C GLN A 57 3.71 -14.37 13.18
N PHE A 58 4.06 -13.48 12.25
CA PHE A 58 4.69 -12.18 12.54
C PHE A 58 4.05 -11.05 11.73
N PRO A 59 2.74 -10.77 11.91
CA PRO A 59 2.02 -9.77 11.13
C PRO A 59 2.62 -8.36 11.26
N GLU A 60 3.24 -8.03 12.39
CA GLU A 60 3.89 -6.73 12.62
C GLU A 60 5.05 -6.51 11.65
N LEU A 61 5.81 -7.57 11.35
CA LEU A 61 6.91 -7.50 10.39
C LEU A 61 6.38 -7.31 8.97
N MET A 62 5.23 -7.91 8.65
CA MET A 62 4.59 -7.73 7.34
C MET A 62 4.11 -6.29 7.17
N ILE A 63 3.43 -5.74 8.17
CA ILE A 63 3.00 -4.34 8.19
C ILE A 63 4.20 -3.41 8.08
N GLN A 64 5.33 -3.73 8.71
CA GLN A 64 6.49 -2.86 8.72
C GLN A 64 7.30 -2.89 7.42
N TYR A 65 7.47 -4.06 6.80
CA TYR A 65 8.53 -4.26 5.80
C TYR A 65 8.06 -4.68 4.42
N MET A 66 6.84 -5.18 4.25
CA MET A 66 6.37 -5.58 2.93
C MET A 66 6.14 -4.36 2.03
N SER A 67 6.35 -4.55 0.73
CA SER A 67 6.02 -3.54 -0.29
C SER A 67 4.53 -3.20 -0.22
N SER A 68 4.18 -1.96 -0.53
CA SER A 68 2.80 -1.47 -0.47
C SER A 68 1.86 -2.20 -1.43
N ASP A 69 2.36 -2.67 -2.57
CA ASP A 69 1.60 -3.52 -3.49
C ASP A 69 1.21 -4.86 -2.87
N TYR A 70 2.19 -5.61 -2.36
CA TYR A 70 1.90 -6.85 -1.63
C TYR A 70 0.96 -6.58 -0.46
N PHE A 71 1.21 -5.50 0.27
CA PHE A 71 0.42 -5.12 1.43
C PHE A 71 -1.06 -4.87 1.06
N ALA A 72 -1.33 -4.15 -0.03
CA ALA A 72 -2.69 -3.84 -0.49
C ALA A 72 -3.46 -5.07 -1.00
N ASN A 73 -2.76 -6.08 -1.54
CA ASN A 73 -3.39 -7.26 -2.12
C ASN A 73 -3.58 -8.40 -1.11
N TYR A 74 -2.67 -8.56 -0.14
CA TYR A 74 -2.59 -9.78 0.69
C TYR A 74 -2.84 -9.56 2.18
N ILE A 75 -2.85 -8.32 2.67
CA ILE A 75 -3.21 -8.03 4.06
C ILE A 75 -4.69 -7.68 4.14
N LYS A 76 -5.41 -8.37 5.03
CA LYS A 76 -6.83 -8.15 5.31
C LYS A 76 -7.04 -7.88 6.78
N VAL A 77 -8.06 -7.11 7.09
CA VAL A 77 -8.49 -6.85 8.47
C VAL A 77 -9.54 -7.89 8.83
N ASP A 78 -9.50 -8.40 10.07
CA ASP A 78 -10.53 -9.28 10.58
C ASP A 78 -11.86 -8.52 10.64
N GLY A 79 -12.85 -8.98 9.86
CA GLY A 79 -14.12 -8.30 9.71
C GLY A 79 -15.27 -9.19 10.15
N ASN A 80 -16.02 -8.76 11.16
CA ASN A 80 -17.42 -9.13 11.27
C ASN A 80 -18.21 -8.39 10.16
N GLU A 81 -18.59 -9.16 9.15
CA GLU A 81 -19.69 -8.96 8.19
C GLU A 81 -19.79 -7.66 7.38
N SER A 82 -19.39 -7.74 6.09
CA SER A 82 -20.17 -7.20 4.95
C SER A 82 -19.67 -7.69 3.58
N GLU A 83 -19.22 -8.95 3.48
CA GLU A 83 -19.08 -9.67 2.19
C GLU A 83 -20.17 -10.73 1.97
N ASN A 84 -21.21 -10.80 2.83
CA ASN A 84 -22.42 -11.61 2.58
C ASN A 84 -23.48 -10.87 1.73
N ARG A 85 -23.05 -10.26 0.63
CA ARG A 85 -23.93 -9.87 -0.49
C ARG A 85 -23.24 -10.03 -1.85
N ILE A 86 -22.42 -11.07 -2.02
CA ILE A 86 -22.23 -11.63 -3.35
C ILE A 86 -23.24 -12.76 -3.47
N SER A 87 -24.29 -12.45 -4.23
CA SER A 87 -25.22 -13.41 -4.80
C SER A 87 -24.50 -14.69 -5.22
N GLU A 88 -24.99 -15.81 -4.74
CA GLU A 88 -24.92 -17.08 -5.46
C GLU A 88 -25.43 -16.82 -6.88
N ASN A 89 -24.51 -16.58 -7.82
CA ASN A 89 -24.65 -16.65 -9.28
C ASN A 89 -23.67 -15.70 -9.99
N GLU A 90 -22.36 -15.87 -9.79
CA GLU A 90 -21.39 -15.51 -10.84
C GLU A 90 -20.35 -16.62 -10.92
N GLU A 91 -20.80 -17.73 -11.53
CA GLU A 91 -19.95 -18.78 -12.06
C GLU A 91 -19.19 -18.23 -13.28
N SER A 92 -18.05 -17.57 -13.03
CA SER A 92 -17.02 -17.40 -14.06
C SER A 92 -15.61 -17.27 -13.44
N THR A 93 -14.99 -18.44 -13.26
CA THR A 93 -13.58 -18.68 -13.59
C THR A 93 -12.48 -17.73 -13.04
N GLU A 94 -12.49 -17.42 -11.75
CA GLU A 94 -11.23 -17.12 -11.01
C GLU A 94 -11.09 -18.08 -9.81
N ARG A 95 -10.47 -19.22 -10.11
CA ARG A 95 -10.28 -20.35 -9.20
C ARG A 95 -9.38 -19.97 -8.02
N LYS A 96 -9.90 -20.06 -6.78
CA LYS A 96 -9.18 -20.58 -5.60
C LYS A 96 -7.80 -19.97 -5.25
N ALA A 97 -7.55 -18.69 -5.52
CA ALA A 97 -6.46 -17.93 -4.89
C ALA A 97 -6.88 -17.33 -3.51
N SER A 98 -8.04 -17.73 -2.99
CA SER A 98 -8.69 -17.17 -1.80
C SER A 98 -8.03 -17.53 -0.45
N GLY A 99 -6.86 -18.19 -0.45
CA GLY A 99 -6.23 -18.73 0.77
C GLY A 99 -4.98 -18.01 1.28
N LEU A 100 -4.31 -17.19 0.47
CA LEU A 100 -3.00 -16.58 0.82
C LEU A 100 -3.15 -15.15 1.37
N CYS A 101 -4.01 -14.95 2.35
CA CYS A 101 -4.08 -13.68 3.07
C CYS A 101 -3.52 -13.78 4.49
N ILE A 102 -3.04 -12.64 4.97
CA ILE A 102 -2.67 -12.42 6.36
C ILE A 102 -3.75 -11.54 6.96
N ILE A 103 -4.49 -12.11 7.91
CA ILE A 103 -5.53 -11.41 8.63
C ILE A 103 -4.88 -10.72 9.84
N ILE A 104 -5.05 -9.40 9.92
CA ILE A 104 -4.60 -8.60 11.06
C ILE A 104 -5.76 -8.35 12.01
N SER A 105 -5.47 -8.43 13.29
CA SER A 105 -6.44 -8.18 14.37
C SER A 105 -6.50 -6.69 14.73
N GLU A 106 -7.50 -6.31 15.50
CA GLU A 106 -7.65 -4.95 16.02
C GLU A 106 -6.42 -4.44 16.79
N SER A 107 -5.71 -5.34 17.48
CA SER A 107 -4.47 -4.99 18.19
C SER A 107 -3.38 -4.41 17.27
N HIS A 108 -3.48 -4.61 15.96
CA HIS A 108 -2.55 -4.13 14.94
C HIS A 108 -3.02 -2.87 14.19
N TYR A 109 -4.24 -2.39 14.41
CA TYR A 109 -4.81 -1.27 13.63
C TYR A 109 -4.01 0.03 13.78
N GLN A 110 -3.48 0.30 14.97
CA GLN A 110 -2.59 1.46 15.19
C GLN A 110 -1.34 1.38 14.32
N MET A 111 -0.67 0.22 14.30
CA MET A 111 0.53 0.01 13.49
C MET A 111 0.21 0.07 12.00
N LEU A 112 -0.94 -0.45 11.61
CA LEU A 112 -1.44 -0.37 10.23
C LEU A 112 -1.65 1.09 9.82
N ALA A 113 -2.41 1.86 10.59
CA ALA A 113 -2.70 3.25 10.29
C ALA A 113 -1.42 4.09 10.17
N GLU A 114 -0.46 3.89 11.07
CA GLU A 114 0.85 4.55 11.01
C GLU A 114 1.67 4.15 9.79
N ARG A 115 1.60 2.87 9.37
CA ARG A 115 2.22 2.42 8.13
C ARG A 115 1.59 3.12 6.92
N LEU A 116 0.27 3.05 6.79
CA LEU A 116 -0.46 3.63 5.66
C LEU A 116 -0.22 5.15 5.57
N PHE A 117 -0.24 5.85 6.71
CA PHE A 117 -0.01 7.30 6.70
C PHE A 117 1.42 7.65 6.29
N ARG A 118 2.41 6.89 6.76
CA ARG A 118 3.82 7.05 6.34
C ARG A 118 3.99 6.83 4.84
N ASP A 119 3.29 5.86 4.27
CA ASP A 119 3.34 5.59 2.83
C ASP A 119 2.75 6.79 2.03
N VAL A 120 1.66 7.39 2.51
CA VAL A 120 1.12 8.65 1.96
C VAL A 120 2.12 9.80 2.07
N GLU A 121 2.81 9.95 3.21
CA GLU A 121 3.88 10.96 3.40
C GLU A 121 5.02 10.79 2.39
N ASN A 122 5.32 9.54 2.00
CA ASN A 122 6.34 9.20 1.02
C ASN A 122 5.85 9.30 -0.44
N GLY A 123 4.59 9.71 -0.66
CA GLY A 123 4.03 9.85 -2.01
C GLY A 123 3.40 8.58 -2.58
N GLU A 124 3.21 7.52 -1.79
CA GLU A 124 2.60 6.28 -2.25
C GLU A 124 1.07 6.35 -2.20
N MET A 125 0.48 6.69 -3.34
CA MET A 125 -0.96 6.98 -3.41
C MET A 125 -1.86 5.74 -3.45
N LEU A 126 -1.29 4.57 -3.73
CA LEU A 126 -2.02 3.29 -3.72
C LEU A 126 -2.57 2.92 -2.34
N VAL A 127 -2.10 3.57 -1.28
CA VAL A 127 -2.68 3.48 0.06
C VAL A 127 -4.19 3.71 0.04
N PHE A 128 -4.67 4.67 -0.75
CA PHE A 128 -6.10 4.99 -0.83
C PHE A 128 -6.92 3.91 -1.55
N GLU A 129 -6.29 3.02 -2.31
CA GLU A 129 -6.97 1.87 -2.91
C GLU A 129 -7.02 0.66 -1.96
N ASN A 130 -6.23 0.68 -0.88
CA ASN A 130 -6.18 -0.42 0.06
C ASN A 130 -7.53 -0.60 0.77
N LYS A 131 -8.16 -1.77 0.56
CA LYS A 131 -9.46 -2.10 1.15
C LYS A 131 -9.45 -2.10 2.68
N THR A 132 -8.30 -2.35 3.32
CA THR A 132 -8.18 -2.31 4.78
C THR A 132 -8.43 -0.92 5.34
N LEU A 133 -8.10 0.15 4.59
CA LEU A 133 -8.37 1.53 5.00
C LEU A 133 -9.87 1.84 5.06
N LYS A 134 -10.72 1.08 4.35
CA LYS A 134 -12.18 1.24 4.40
C LYS A 134 -12.80 0.63 5.65
N HIS A 135 -12.06 -0.18 6.41
CA HIS A 135 -12.55 -0.72 7.67
C HIS A 135 -12.73 0.42 8.69
N PRO A 136 -13.92 0.60 9.31
CA PRO A 136 -14.21 1.77 10.14
C PRO A 136 -13.19 2.05 11.24
N SER A 137 -12.79 1.02 12.00
CA SER A 137 -11.79 1.20 13.07
C SER A 137 -10.40 1.56 12.54
N VAL A 138 -10.03 1.05 11.36
CA VAL A 138 -8.74 1.39 10.73
C VAL A 138 -8.78 2.82 10.21
N LEU A 139 -9.88 3.20 9.56
CA LEU A 139 -10.10 4.55 9.06
C LEU A 139 -10.06 5.58 10.17
N GLN A 140 -10.75 5.31 11.29
CA GLN A 140 -10.71 6.18 12.46
C GLN A 140 -9.29 6.30 13.00
N THR A 141 -8.58 5.18 13.16
CA THR A 141 -7.19 5.19 13.64
C THR A 141 -6.26 5.95 12.69
N PHE A 142 -6.50 5.87 11.37
CA PHE A 142 -5.78 6.65 10.36
C PHE A 142 -6.04 8.15 10.51
N ILE A 143 -7.29 8.56 10.74
CA ILE A 143 -7.64 9.97 11.02
C ILE A 143 -7.00 10.43 12.34
N ASP A 144 -6.94 9.57 13.36
CA ASP A 144 -6.26 9.90 14.62
C ASP A 144 -4.75 10.11 14.41
N VAL A 145 -4.13 9.37 13.49
CA VAL A 145 -2.74 9.61 13.07
C VAL A 145 -2.62 10.94 12.32
N MET A 146 -3.55 11.27 11.43
CA MET A 146 -3.61 12.58 10.77
C MET A 146 -3.71 13.72 11.79
N ALA A 147 -4.52 13.54 12.83
CA ALA A 147 -4.76 14.55 13.87
C ALA A 147 -3.55 14.86 14.75
N ARG A 148 -2.50 14.04 14.70
CA ARG A 148 -1.22 14.32 15.36
C ARG A 148 -0.35 15.30 14.57
N LYS A 149 -0.72 15.60 13.33
CA LYS A 149 0.04 16.48 12.42
C LYS A 149 -0.51 17.89 12.49
N SER A 150 0.40 18.86 12.36
CA SER A 150 0.00 20.25 12.17
C SER A 150 -0.67 20.47 10.81
N TYR A 151 -1.48 21.52 10.69
CA TYR A 151 -2.05 21.92 9.40
C TYR A 151 -0.98 22.06 8.31
N ARG A 152 0.17 22.65 8.65
CA ARG A 152 1.30 22.82 7.70
C ARG A 152 1.84 21.49 7.17
N GLU A 153 1.93 20.47 8.02
CA GLU A 153 2.32 19.12 7.59
C GLU A 153 1.26 18.50 6.69
N LEU A 154 -0.02 18.56 7.09
CA LEU A 154 -1.14 18.04 6.29
C LEU A 154 -1.23 18.75 4.93
N TYR A 155 -0.99 20.06 4.90
CA TYR A 155 -0.90 20.84 3.66
C TYR A 155 0.22 20.32 2.76
N SER A 156 1.40 20.07 3.32
CA SER A 156 2.54 19.52 2.56
C SER A 156 2.28 18.12 2.03
N ILE A 157 1.50 17.31 2.73
CA ILE A 157 1.23 15.92 2.37
C ILE A 157 0.09 15.83 1.34
N PHE A 158 -1.02 16.53 1.58
CA PHE A 158 -2.25 16.35 0.81
C PHE A 158 -2.47 17.39 -0.29
N LEU A 159 -2.10 18.63 -0.02
CA LEU A 159 -2.49 19.79 -0.84
C LEU A 159 -1.35 20.38 -1.65
N SER A 160 -0.11 20.04 -1.29
CA SER A 160 1.06 20.37 -2.08
C SER A 160 1.25 19.35 -3.19
N GLU A 161 1.95 19.81 -4.21
CA GLU A 161 2.35 19.00 -5.33
C GLU A 161 3.28 17.88 -4.85
N LEU A 162 2.99 16.66 -5.26
CA LEU A 162 3.91 15.55 -5.08
C LEU A 162 5.19 15.89 -5.83
N LYS A 163 6.33 15.71 -5.16
CA LYS A 163 7.63 15.78 -5.83
C LYS A 163 7.62 14.74 -6.95
N GLU A 164 8.18 15.09 -8.10
CA GLU A 164 8.41 14.13 -9.19
C GLU A 164 9.32 13.01 -8.67
N ASP A 165 8.73 11.97 -8.12
CA ASP A 165 9.46 10.78 -7.72
C ASP A 165 9.30 9.72 -8.80
N LYS A 166 10.44 9.17 -9.23
CA LYS A 166 10.54 8.18 -10.31
C LYS A 166 9.77 6.89 -10.00
N GLY A 167 9.37 6.70 -8.73
CA GLY A 167 8.60 5.55 -8.25
C GLY A 167 7.15 5.48 -8.76
N VAL A 168 6.41 6.60 -8.80
CA VAL A 168 4.99 6.58 -9.21
C VAL A 168 4.84 6.21 -10.69
N CYS A 169 5.80 6.65 -11.51
CA CYS A 169 5.89 6.25 -12.91
C CYS A 169 6.19 4.75 -13.04
N HIS A 170 7.01 4.17 -12.17
CA HIS A 170 7.42 2.77 -12.32
C HIS A 170 6.29 1.76 -12.08
N TYR A 171 5.34 2.05 -11.17
CA TYR A 171 4.21 1.16 -10.85
C TYR A 171 3.09 1.18 -11.88
N VAL A 172 2.81 2.35 -12.49
CA VAL A 172 1.85 2.45 -13.60
C VAL A 172 2.41 1.85 -14.89
N PHE A 173 3.75 1.79 -15.01
CA PHE A 173 4.46 1.21 -16.16
C PHE A 173 5.02 -0.20 -15.94
N GLN A 174 4.75 -0.89 -14.82
CA GLN A 174 4.97 -2.34 -14.78
C GLN A 174 3.74 -3.03 -15.37
N PRO A 175 3.83 -3.62 -16.58
CA PRO A 175 2.80 -4.51 -17.05
C PRO A 175 2.99 -5.83 -16.30
N GLN A 176 2.56 -5.88 -15.04
CA GLN A 176 2.12 -7.17 -14.53
C GLN A 176 0.93 -7.54 -15.41
N MET A 177 1.17 -8.47 -16.33
CA MET A 177 0.21 -8.95 -17.32
C MET A 177 -1.00 -9.59 -16.65
N THR A 178 -1.89 -8.76 -16.13
CA THR A 178 -3.29 -9.07 -16.03
C THR A 178 -3.99 -8.08 -16.94
N ASN A 179 -4.59 -8.60 -18.02
CA ASN A 179 -5.48 -7.87 -18.93
C ASN A 179 -6.78 -7.46 -18.21
N SER A 180 -6.69 -6.93 -17.00
CA SER A 180 -7.83 -6.47 -16.23
C SER A 180 -8.11 -5.01 -16.62
N GLN A 181 -9.38 -4.71 -16.90
CA GLN A 181 -9.86 -3.34 -17.18
C GLN A 181 -9.41 -2.32 -16.11
N GLN A 182 -9.11 -2.75 -14.89
CA GLN A 182 -8.68 -1.91 -13.78
C GLN A 182 -7.30 -1.27 -14.00
N SER A 183 -6.33 -1.97 -14.58
CA SER A 183 -5.00 -1.39 -14.87
C SER A 183 -5.08 -0.31 -15.95
N PHE A 184 -5.99 -0.47 -16.92
CA PHE A 184 -6.24 0.50 -17.98
C PHE A 184 -6.96 1.77 -17.47
N GLU A 185 -7.95 1.63 -16.58
CA GLU A 185 -8.61 2.79 -15.96
C GLU A 185 -7.66 3.55 -15.02
N ARG A 186 -6.81 2.84 -14.25
CA ARG A 186 -5.72 3.46 -13.46
C ARG A 186 -4.78 4.28 -14.35
N PHE A 187 -4.37 3.72 -15.49
CA PHE A 187 -3.55 4.42 -16.48
C PHE A 187 -4.27 5.64 -17.07
N ARG A 188 -5.57 5.54 -17.40
CA ARG A 188 -6.37 6.65 -17.94
C ARG A 188 -6.55 7.79 -16.94
N ILE A 189 -6.76 7.49 -15.67
CA ILE A 189 -6.90 8.51 -14.62
C ILE A 189 -5.56 9.17 -14.34
N TRP A 190 -4.48 8.39 -14.25
CA TRP A 190 -3.13 8.92 -14.12
C TRP A 190 -2.77 9.81 -15.31
N MET A 191 -3.08 9.36 -16.53
CA MET A 191 -2.98 10.17 -17.75
C MET A 191 -3.84 11.42 -17.63
N HIS A 192 -5.14 11.37 -17.30
CA HIS A 192 -5.97 12.57 -17.16
C HIS A 192 -5.48 13.54 -16.06
N LEU A 193 -4.88 13.04 -14.99
CA LEU A 193 -4.28 13.87 -13.94
C LEU A 193 -2.96 14.51 -14.38
N LEU A 194 -2.23 13.96 -15.37
CA LEU A 194 -0.91 14.42 -15.81
C LEU A 194 -0.85 15.04 -17.21
N HIS A 195 -1.76 14.67 -18.13
CA HIS A 195 -1.72 15.02 -19.56
C HIS A 195 -1.92 16.52 -19.83
N GLU A 196 -2.17 17.31 -18.78
CA GLU A 196 -2.23 18.77 -18.85
C GLU A 196 -1.07 19.45 -18.09
N GLY A 197 0.06 18.76 -17.85
CA GLY A 197 1.21 19.33 -17.14
C GLY A 197 0.92 19.67 -15.67
N LYS A 198 -0.13 19.05 -15.11
CA LYS A 198 -0.59 19.29 -13.74
C LYS A 198 0.22 18.44 -12.77
N ARG A 199 0.78 19.08 -11.76
CA ARG A 199 1.42 18.39 -10.64
C ARG A 199 0.36 17.62 -9.82
N VAL A 200 0.57 16.33 -9.63
CA VAL A 200 -0.36 15.45 -8.90
C VAL A 200 -0.33 15.78 -7.41
N ARG A 201 -1.50 15.81 -6.76
CA ARG A 201 -1.66 16.02 -5.31
C ARG A 201 -2.38 14.83 -4.69
N ALA A 202 -2.01 14.45 -3.47
CA ALA A 202 -2.61 13.28 -2.80
C ALA A 202 -4.12 13.44 -2.56
N ILE A 203 -4.60 14.68 -2.37
CA ILE A 203 -6.04 14.96 -2.23
C ILE A 203 -6.89 14.45 -3.41
N TYR A 204 -6.33 14.38 -4.62
CA TYR A 204 -7.05 13.85 -5.78
C TYR A 204 -7.33 12.35 -5.64
N TRP A 205 -6.42 11.60 -5.04
CA TRP A 205 -6.60 10.17 -4.76
C TRP A 205 -7.62 9.94 -3.65
N VAL A 206 -7.61 10.78 -2.62
CA VAL A 206 -8.63 10.76 -1.55
C VAL A 206 -10.04 10.92 -2.15
N ILE A 207 -10.21 11.88 -3.06
CA ILE A 207 -11.48 12.14 -3.75
C ILE A 207 -11.84 10.98 -4.68
N TYR A 208 -10.90 10.53 -5.50
CA TYR A 208 -11.13 9.46 -6.48
C TYR A 208 -11.54 8.14 -5.81
N CYS A 209 -10.86 7.75 -4.74
CA CYS A 209 -11.15 6.52 -4.00
C CYS A 209 -12.39 6.63 -3.08
N GLY A 210 -13.00 7.83 -2.98
CA GLY A 210 -14.22 8.06 -2.19
C GLY A 210 -14.01 8.06 -0.68
N HIS A 211 -12.83 8.46 -0.20
CA HIS A 211 -12.53 8.51 1.24
C HIS A 211 -13.12 9.77 1.89
N ASN A 212 -14.44 9.81 2.00
CA ASN A 212 -15.20 10.98 2.43
C ASN A 212 -14.81 11.49 3.82
N GLN A 213 -14.50 10.60 4.78
CA GLN A 213 -14.11 11.01 6.13
C GLN A 213 -12.72 11.66 6.16
N ILE A 214 -11.76 11.14 5.38
CA ILE A 214 -10.43 11.75 5.22
C ILE A 214 -10.59 13.12 4.54
N LEU A 215 -11.38 13.18 3.47
CA LEU A 215 -11.66 14.43 2.77
C LEU A 215 -12.29 15.48 3.69
N GLN A 216 -13.33 15.11 4.44
CA GLN A 216 -13.99 15.99 5.39
C GLN A 216 -13.00 16.51 6.44
N TYR A 217 -12.18 15.63 7.00
CA TYR A 217 -11.16 16.02 7.97
C TYR A 217 -10.20 17.07 7.39
N ILE A 218 -9.72 16.88 6.16
CA ILE A 218 -8.85 17.84 5.49
C ILE A 218 -9.56 19.17 5.26
N ILE A 219 -10.83 19.16 4.82
CA ILE A 219 -11.63 20.37 4.60
C ILE A 219 -11.77 21.15 5.92
N ASP A 220 -12.09 20.47 7.01
CA ASP A 220 -12.27 21.08 8.33
C ASP A 220 -10.97 21.74 8.81
N GLN A 221 -9.82 21.11 8.58
CA GLN A 221 -8.51 21.70 8.88
C GLN A 221 -8.24 22.97 8.05
N ILE A 222 -8.56 22.97 6.74
CA ILE A 222 -8.40 24.14 5.88
C ILE A 222 -9.33 25.29 6.32
N LEU A 223 -10.59 24.98 6.62
CA LEU A 223 -11.57 25.97 7.07
C LEU A 223 -11.15 26.58 8.42
N THR A 224 -10.63 25.76 9.33
CA THR A 224 -10.16 26.21 10.64
C THR A 224 -8.97 27.16 10.51
N GLU A 225 -8.01 26.85 9.65
CA GLU A 225 -6.79 27.68 9.50
C GLU A 225 -7.03 28.92 8.62
N ASN A 226 -7.72 28.78 7.48
CA ASN A 226 -7.77 29.80 6.43
C ASN A 226 -9.15 30.43 6.20
N GLY A 227 -10.21 29.89 6.82
CA GLY A 227 -11.59 30.39 6.69
C GLY A 227 -12.22 30.22 5.30
N ASN A 228 -11.56 29.52 4.37
CA ASN A 228 -12.04 29.24 3.02
C ASN A 228 -11.39 27.97 2.47
N VAL A 229 -11.89 27.43 1.36
CA VAL A 229 -11.43 26.16 0.76
C VAL A 229 -10.52 26.35 -0.47
N ASN A 230 -9.97 27.54 -0.68
CA ASN A 230 -9.25 27.87 -1.91
C ASN A 230 -8.03 26.95 -2.15
N ASP A 231 -7.42 26.42 -1.09
CA ASP A 231 -6.29 25.49 -1.20
C ASP A 231 -6.64 24.17 -1.89
N LEU A 232 -7.89 23.70 -1.81
CA LEU A 232 -8.36 22.52 -2.55
C LEU A 232 -8.34 22.78 -4.06
N PHE A 233 -8.66 24.02 -4.46
CA PHE A 233 -8.84 24.40 -5.86
C PHE A 233 -7.68 25.19 -6.44
N LYS A 234 -6.55 25.29 -5.73
CA LYS A 234 -5.27 25.80 -6.26
C LYS A 234 -4.79 24.89 -7.39
N ASN A 235 -5.39 25.05 -8.57
CA ASN A 235 -4.82 24.64 -9.84
C ASN A 235 -3.82 25.72 -10.22
N SER A 236 -2.64 25.31 -10.71
CA SER A 236 -1.70 26.18 -11.38
C SER A 236 -2.27 26.66 -12.72
N TYR A 237 -3.37 27.39 -12.72
CA TYR A 237 -3.70 28.25 -13.85
C TYR A 237 -2.70 29.39 -13.79
N LYS A 238 -1.57 29.23 -14.50
CA LYS A 238 -0.89 30.40 -15.04
C LYS A 238 -1.94 31.11 -15.88
N LYS A 239 -2.38 32.27 -15.40
CA LYS A 239 -2.98 33.27 -16.26
C LYS A 239 -1.87 33.68 -17.23
N ASP A 240 -1.88 33.12 -18.42
CA ASP A 240 -1.26 33.75 -19.58
C ASP A 240 -2.10 34.97 -19.97
#